data_AF-A0A1J3IXN1-F1
#
_entry.id   AF-A0A1J3IXN1-F1
#
_cell.length_a   1.000
_cell.length_b   1.000
_cell.length_c   1.000
_cell.angle_alpha   90.00
_cell.angle_beta   90.00
_cell.angle_gamma   90.00
#
_symmetry.space_group_name_H-M   'P 1'
#
loop_
_entity.id
_entity.type
_entity.pdbx_description
1 polymer ?
#
loop_
_entity_poly.entity_id
_entity_poly.type
_entity_poly.pdbx_seq_one_letter_code
_entity_poly.pdbx_strand_id
1 'polypeptide(L)'
;MAGSSRSQKIKVDVIWDFEGGWVHDKSTREALKQRIEASLKLVNDRYFVENITAVGPSYGEKARALAPLIGQTNIVPLHISEDNVRCGTEGCDNLAAFIPGKNDDELIMRTTDRADVLAMIKMYACVLSREKNILVITGDQDFLAPIVALTRFPTHTNVMVARSGATPSRRLCGKTTWIFEHMIMPGGCLPLQGQN
;
A
#
# COMPACT_ATOMS: atom_id res chain seq x y z
N MET A 1 1.58 38.32 16.86
CA MET A 1 0.33 37.53 16.81
C MET A 1 0.68 36.11 16.38
N ALA A 2 0.76 35.17 17.31
CA ALA A 2 1.09 33.78 17.02
C ALA A 2 -0.22 33.01 16.79
N GLY A 3 -0.63 32.91 15.52
CA GLY A 3 -1.76 32.09 15.11
C GLY A 3 -1.43 30.61 15.29
N SER A 4 -2.11 30.00 16.25
CA SER A 4 -2.14 28.57 16.61
C SER A 4 -1.76 27.59 15.49
N SER A 5 -0.58 26.96 15.60
CA SER A 5 -0.12 25.85 14.73
C SER A 5 -0.86 24.53 14.96
N ARG A 6 -1.89 24.51 15.83
CA ARG A 6 -2.69 23.32 16.16
C ARG A 6 -3.76 22.98 15.10
N SER A 7 -4.01 23.83 14.10
CA SER A 7 -5.05 23.59 13.09
C SER A 7 -4.58 22.84 11.83
N GLN A 8 -3.26 22.73 11.60
CA GLN A 8 -2.77 22.14 10.35
C GLN A 8 -2.88 20.61 10.38
N LYS A 9 -3.76 20.08 9.55
CA LYS A 9 -3.90 18.64 9.30
C LYS A 9 -2.63 18.08 8.65
N ILE A 10 -2.24 16.87 9.04
CA ILE A 10 -1.06 16.18 8.51
C ILE A 10 -1.52 15.10 7.53
N LYS A 11 -1.15 15.26 6.27
CA LYS A 11 -1.52 14.36 5.18
C LYS A 11 -0.76 13.04 5.26
N VAL A 12 -1.48 11.93 5.11
CA VAL A 12 -0.90 10.60 4.89
C VAL A 12 -1.40 10.08 3.54
N ASP A 13 -0.46 9.74 2.66
CA ASP A 13 -0.72 8.99 1.44
C ASP A 13 -0.52 7.50 1.73
N VAL A 14 -1.48 6.66 1.37
CA VAL A 14 -1.41 5.22 1.61
C VAL A 14 -1.07 4.53 0.31
N ILE A 15 -0.03 3.70 0.32
CA ILE A 15 0.31 2.79 -0.77
C ILE A 15 -0.05 1.39 -0.29
N TRP A 16 -1.05 0.80 -0.93
CA TRP A 16 -1.58 -0.50 -0.57
C TRP A 16 -1.25 -1.51 -1.65
N ASP A 17 -0.23 -2.32 -1.40
CA ASP A 17 -0.02 -3.58 -2.11
C ASP A 17 -1.15 -4.53 -1.69
N PHE A 18 -2.17 -4.63 -2.53
CA PHE A 18 -3.37 -5.40 -2.21
C PHE A 18 -3.15 -6.90 -2.45
N GLU A 19 -2.09 -7.30 -3.16
CA GLU A 19 -1.73 -8.69 -3.32
C GLU A 19 -1.17 -9.24 -2.01
N GLY A 20 -0.19 -8.54 -1.42
CA GLY A 20 0.45 -8.92 -0.15
C GLY A 20 -0.33 -8.50 1.10
N GLY A 21 -1.30 -7.59 1.00
CA GLY A 21 -2.10 -7.09 2.12
C GLY A 21 -3.60 -7.14 1.87
N TRP A 22 -4.14 -8.24 1.35
CA TRP A 22 -5.56 -8.30 0.99
C TRP A 22 -6.50 -8.19 2.19
N VAL A 23 -7.58 -7.42 2.03
CA VAL A 23 -8.68 -7.35 3.01
C VAL A 23 -9.81 -8.23 2.51
N HIS A 24 -10.10 -9.34 3.21
CA HIS A 24 -11.08 -10.33 2.75
C HIS A 24 -12.55 -9.90 2.92
N ASP A 25 -12.86 -9.12 3.95
CA ASP A 25 -14.23 -8.67 4.21
C ASP A 25 -14.60 -7.43 3.36
N LYS A 26 -15.78 -7.48 2.72
CA LYS A 26 -16.26 -6.39 1.84
C LYS A 26 -16.52 -5.11 2.62
N SER A 27 -17.18 -5.21 3.78
CA SER A 27 -17.52 -4.02 4.57
C SER A 27 -16.27 -3.29 5.07
N THR A 28 -15.22 -4.06 5.37
CA THR A 28 -13.91 -3.54 5.77
C THR A 28 -13.18 -2.88 4.59
N ARG A 29 -13.27 -3.44 3.37
CA ARG A 29 -12.74 -2.77 2.16
C ARG A 29 -13.43 -1.43 1.89
N GLU A 30 -14.75 -1.38 2.02
CA GLU A 30 -15.54 -0.14 1.85
C GLU A 30 -15.19 0.92 2.91
N ALA A 31 -14.93 0.49 4.14
CA ALA A 31 -14.55 1.36 5.25
C ALA A 31 -13.02 1.57 5.40
N LEU A 32 -12.19 1.07 4.48
CA LEU A 32 -10.75 0.90 4.68
C LEU A 32 -10.05 2.21 5.08
N LYS A 33 -10.35 3.30 4.36
CA LYS A 33 -9.81 4.63 4.69
C LYS A 33 -10.13 5.05 6.13
N GLN A 34 -11.39 4.90 6.54
CA GLN A 34 -11.84 5.31 7.86
C GLN A 34 -11.16 4.47 8.95
N ARG A 35 -10.98 3.16 8.70
CA ARG A 35 -10.29 2.25 9.61
C ARG A 35 -8.80 2.61 9.78
N ILE A 36 -8.10 2.84 8.67
CA ILE A 36 -6.69 3.28 8.67
C ILE A 36 -6.56 4.62 9.41
N GLU A 37 -7.42 5.59 9.12
CA GLU A 37 -7.42 6.88 9.80
C GLU A 37 -7.65 6.77 11.30
N ALA A 38 -8.52 5.86 11.75
CA ALA A 38 -8.77 5.65 13.18
C ALA A 38 -7.47 5.27 13.90
N SER A 39 -6.72 4.31 13.36
CA SER A 39 -5.42 3.89 13.90
C SER A 39 -4.36 5.01 13.88
N LEU A 40 -4.29 5.76 12.78
CA LEU A 40 -3.36 6.89 12.68
C LEU A 40 -3.67 7.97 13.73
N LYS A 41 -4.94 8.28 13.95
CA LYS A 41 -5.39 9.30 14.93
C LYS A 41 -5.08 8.93 16.38
N LEU A 42 -4.88 7.65 16.70
CA LEU A 42 -4.40 7.22 18.02
C LEU A 42 -2.94 7.64 18.28
N VAL A 43 -2.15 7.87 17.23
CA VAL A 43 -0.77 8.37 17.33
C VAL A 43 -0.74 9.89 17.27
N ASN A 44 -1.52 10.48 16.37
CA ASN A 44 -1.62 11.93 16.21
C ASN A 44 -2.99 12.27 15.59
N ASP A 45 -3.83 12.96 16.35
CA ASP A 45 -5.20 13.35 15.99
C ASP A 45 -5.29 14.25 14.74
N ARG A 46 -4.17 14.84 14.31
CA ARG A 46 -4.06 15.64 13.09
C ARG A 46 -3.89 14.81 11.82
N TYR A 47 -3.58 13.52 11.92
CA TYR A 47 -3.47 12.66 10.74
C TYR A 47 -4.81 12.51 10.02
N PHE A 48 -4.76 12.54 8.70
CA PHE A 48 -5.86 12.13 7.83
C PHE A 48 -5.29 11.49 6.56
N VAL A 49 -6.04 10.53 6.02
CA VAL A 49 -5.67 9.84 4.79
C VAL A 49 -6.24 10.66 3.64
N GLU A 50 -5.40 11.05 2.69
CA GLU A 50 -5.89 11.74 1.50
C GLU A 50 -6.46 10.70 0.52
N ASN A 51 -5.59 9.81 0.04
CA ASN A 51 -5.89 8.74 -0.89
C ASN A 51 -5.27 7.41 -0.45
N ILE A 52 -5.84 6.32 -0.94
CA ILE A 52 -5.26 4.98 -0.92
C ILE A 52 -4.93 4.61 -2.36
N THR A 53 -3.65 4.62 -2.70
CA THR A 53 -3.18 4.09 -3.97
C THR A 53 -3.10 2.57 -3.86
N ALA A 54 -4.04 1.87 -4.49
CA ALA A 54 -4.05 0.41 -4.57
C ALA A 54 -3.13 -0.06 -5.69
N VAL A 55 -2.16 -0.92 -5.38
CA VAL A 55 -1.15 -1.41 -6.30
C VAL A 55 -1.21 -2.93 -6.34
N GLY A 56 -1.23 -3.48 -7.55
CA GLY A 56 -1.32 -4.91 -7.83
C GLY A 56 -1.81 -5.17 -9.27
N PRO A 57 -1.94 -6.43 -9.67
CA PRO A 57 -2.41 -6.83 -10.99
C PRO A 57 -3.77 -6.24 -11.36
N SER A 58 -3.98 -5.90 -12.63
CA SER A 58 -5.28 -5.39 -13.10
C SER A 58 -6.34 -6.49 -13.29
N TYR A 59 -6.03 -7.74 -12.91
CA TYR A 59 -6.83 -8.93 -13.18
C TYR A 59 -7.00 -9.81 -11.94
N GLY A 60 -7.78 -10.87 -12.09
CA GLY A 60 -8.05 -11.83 -11.02
C GLY A 60 -9.21 -11.41 -10.11
N GLU A 61 -9.40 -12.19 -9.05
CA GLU A 61 -10.51 -11.98 -8.11
C GLU A 61 -10.36 -10.68 -7.32
N LYS A 62 -9.16 -10.38 -6.82
CA LYS A 62 -8.89 -9.17 -6.02
C LYS A 62 -9.14 -7.90 -6.83
N ALA A 63 -8.62 -7.81 -8.05
CA ALA A 63 -8.87 -6.66 -8.94
C ALA A 63 -10.36 -6.49 -9.26
N ARG A 64 -11.07 -7.59 -9.57
CA ARG A 64 -12.53 -7.55 -9.79
C ARG A 64 -13.31 -7.10 -8.54
N ALA A 65 -12.86 -7.49 -7.35
CA ALA A 65 -13.45 -7.06 -6.08
C ALA A 65 -13.14 -5.59 -5.74
N LEU A 66 -12.02 -5.04 -6.23
CA LEU A 66 -11.69 -3.62 -6.10
C LEU A 66 -12.45 -2.72 -7.08
N ALA A 67 -12.74 -3.20 -8.29
CA ALA A 67 -13.41 -2.44 -9.34
C ALA A 67 -14.62 -1.60 -8.88
N PRO A 68 -15.61 -2.14 -8.11
CA PRO A 68 -16.75 -1.36 -7.66
C PRO A 68 -16.42 -0.29 -6.61
N LEU A 69 -15.27 -0.40 -5.93
CA LEU A 69 -14.84 0.55 -4.89
C LEU A 69 -14.15 1.78 -5.47
N ILE A 70 -13.65 1.67 -6.71
CA ILE A 70 -12.97 2.76 -7.42
C ILE A 70 -14.00 3.86 -7.70
N GLY A 71 -13.70 5.09 -7.29
CA GLY A 71 -14.57 6.25 -7.46
C GLY A 71 -15.70 6.38 -6.45
N GLN A 72 -16.08 5.30 -5.75
CA GLN A 72 -16.98 5.37 -4.58
C GLN A 72 -16.22 5.66 -3.27
N THR A 73 -14.94 5.28 -3.24
CA THR A 73 -14.03 5.48 -2.12
C THR A 73 -12.82 6.29 -2.57
N ASN A 74 -11.94 6.69 -1.64
CA ASN A 74 -10.64 7.29 -1.98
C ASN A 74 -9.58 6.25 -2.40
N ILE A 75 -10.00 5.06 -2.84
CA ILE A 75 -9.12 4.06 -3.40
C ILE A 75 -8.91 4.37 -4.88
N VAL A 76 -7.66 4.58 -5.26
CA VAL A 76 -7.23 4.88 -6.62
C VAL A 76 -6.32 3.75 -7.07
N PRO A 77 -6.65 3.01 -8.14
CA PRO A 77 -5.78 1.97 -8.65
C PRO A 77 -4.55 2.61 -9.32
N LEU A 78 -3.39 2.01 -9.12
CA LEU A 78 -2.22 2.29 -9.94
C LEU A 78 -2.28 1.39 -11.17
N HIS A 79 -2.62 1.98 -12.33
CA HIS A 79 -2.70 1.22 -13.57
C HIS A 79 -1.32 0.74 -14.01
N ILE A 80 -1.21 -0.57 -14.28
CA ILE A 80 0.01 -1.21 -14.76
C ILE A 80 -0.21 -1.51 -16.24
N SER A 81 0.65 -0.97 -17.11
CA SER A 81 0.58 -1.28 -18.53
C SER A 81 0.80 -2.77 -18.76
N GLU A 82 -0.06 -3.31 -19.63
CA GLU A 82 -0.07 -4.69 -20.10
C GLU A 82 0.88 -4.85 -21.31
N ASP A 83 1.55 -3.78 -21.74
CA ASP A 83 2.45 -3.82 -22.87
C ASP A 83 3.69 -4.64 -22.55
N ASN A 84 4.03 -5.54 -23.47
CA ASN A 84 5.26 -6.33 -23.47
C ASN A 84 5.54 -7.04 -22.13
N VAL A 85 4.59 -7.85 -21.66
CA VAL A 85 4.79 -8.70 -20.49
C VAL A 85 5.71 -9.89 -20.81
N ARG A 86 7.00 -9.62 -21.05
CA ARG A 86 8.03 -10.65 -21.22
C ARG A 86 8.21 -11.38 -19.89
N CYS A 87 8.00 -12.68 -19.92
CA CYS A 87 8.22 -13.57 -18.79
C CYS A 87 9.71 -13.94 -18.77
N GLY A 88 10.39 -13.72 -17.63
CA GLY A 88 11.83 -13.98 -17.47
C GLY A 88 12.19 -15.45 -17.25
N THR A 89 11.20 -16.35 -17.24
CA THR A 89 11.36 -17.76 -16.90
C THR A 89 11.39 -18.61 -18.17
N GLU A 90 12.33 -19.56 -18.25
CA GLU A 90 12.40 -20.52 -19.36
C GLU A 90 11.07 -21.28 -19.53
N GLY A 91 10.56 -21.35 -20.77
CA GLY A 91 9.33 -22.08 -21.12
C GLY A 91 8.04 -21.24 -21.16
N CYS A 92 8.13 -19.93 -20.98
CA CYS A 92 6.98 -19.03 -20.94
C CYS A 92 6.76 -18.38 -22.33
N ASP A 93 5.58 -18.55 -22.93
CA ASP A 93 5.29 -18.01 -24.27
C ASP A 93 5.43 -16.48 -24.30
N ASN A 94 6.20 -15.99 -25.27
CA ASN A 94 6.72 -14.61 -25.33
C ASN A 94 5.65 -13.52 -25.47
N LEU A 95 4.39 -13.89 -25.71
CA LEU A 95 3.26 -12.99 -25.93
C LEU A 95 1.98 -13.64 -25.38
N ALA A 96 1.76 -13.57 -24.06
CA ALA A 96 0.42 -13.81 -23.53
C ALA A 96 -0.42 -12.57 -23.85
N ALA A 97 -1.15 -12.59 -24.96
CA ALA A 97 -2.22 -11.61 -25.18
C ALA A 97 -3.26 -11.78 -24.07
N PHE A 98 -3.74 -10.67 -23.50
CA PHE A 98 -4.78 -10.75 -22.48
C PHE A 98 -6.06 -11.36 -23.05
N ILE A 99 -6.51 -12.48 -22.46
CA ILE A 99 -7.82 -13.07 -22.73
C ILE A 99 -8.56 -13.17 -21.38
N PRO A 100 -9.51 -12.26 -21.10
CA PRO A 100 -10.22 -12.23 -19.82
C PRO A 100 -10.76 -13.61 -19.42
N GLY A 101 -10.40 -14.07 -18.23
CA GLY A 101 -10.89 -15.33 -17.65
C GLY A 101 -10.27 -16.60 -18.23
N LYS A 102 -9.25 -16.51 -19.10
CA LYS A 102 -8.51 -17.68 -19.61
C LYS A 102 -7.06 -17.74 -19.14
N ASN A 103 -6.38 -16.59 -19.03
CA ASN A 103 -4.97 -16.52 -18.64
C ASN A 103 -4.70 -15.51 -17.51
N ASP A 104 -5.70 -15.29 -16.65
CA ASP A 104 -5.60 -14.36 -15.51
C ASP A 104 -4.42 -14.71 -14.57
N ASP A 105 -4.25 -16.00 -14.22
CA ASP A 105 -3.18 -16.44 -13.30
C ASP A 105 -1.78 -16.18 -13.87
N GLU A 106 -1.62 -16.40 -15.17
CA GLU A 106 -0.35 -16.13 -15.88
C GLU A 106 -0.05 -14.63 -15.90
N LEU A 107 -1.06 -13.79 -16.14
CA LEU A 107 -0.88 -12.34 -16.15
C LEU A 107 -0.65 -11.75 -14.76
N ILE A 108 -1.29 -12.32 -13.74
CA ILE A 108 -1.02 -11.99 -12.33
C ILE A 108 0.44 -12.24 -12.03
N MET A 109 0.94 -13.46 -12.25
CA MET A 109 2.34 -13.81 -12.02
C MET A 109 3.31 -12.87 -12.74
N ARG A 110 2.97 -12.45 -13.96
CA ARG A 110 3.84 -11.57 -14.74
C ARG A 110 3.75 -10.08 -14.37
N THR A 111 2.75 -9.66 -13.59
CA THR A 111 2.52 -8.24 -13.25
C THR A 111 2.74 -7.91 -11.79
N THR A 112 2.79 -8.90 -10.89
CA THR A 112 3.07 -8.69 -9.46
C THR A 112 4.39 -7.93 -9.24
N ASP A 113 5.52 -8.42 -9.74
CA ASP A 113 6.82 -7.73 -9.55
C ASP A 113 6.82 -6.30 -10.14
N ARG A 114 6.08 -6.08 -11.24
CA ARG A 114 5.92 -4.74 -11.82
C ARG A 114 5.12 -3.84 -10.88
N ALA A 115 4.09 -4.37 -10.24
CA ALA A 115 3.29 -3.68 -9.25
C ALA A 115 4.18 -3.26 -8.07
N ASP A 116 5.05 -4.16 -7.59
CA ASP A 116 5.96 -3.88 -6.49
C ASP A 116 6.94 -2.76 -6.84
N VAL A 117 7.57 -2.83 -8.01
CA VAL A 117 8.45 -1.76 -8.50
C VAL A 117 7.73 -0.42 -8.61
N LEU A 118 6.49 -0.41 -9.13
CA LEU A 118 5.70 0.82 -9.24
C LEU A 118 5.29 1.38 -7.88
N ALA A 119 4.96 0.52 -6.91
CA ALA A 119 4.72 0.92 -5.52
C ALA A 119 5.98 1.53 -4.90
N MET A 120 7.16 0.94 -5.12
CA MET A 120 8.43 1.48 -4.66
C MET A 120 8.74 2.84 -5.30
N ILE A 121 8.57 2.99 -6.62
CA ILE A 121 8.75 4.28 -7.31
C ILE A 121 7.82 5.35 -6.70
N LYS A 122 6.57 5.00 -6.44
CA LYS A 122 5.60 5.89 -5.78
C LYS A 122 6.06 6.28 -4.38
N MET A 123 6.60 5.34 -3.58
CA MET A 123 7.16 5.65 -2.26
C MET A 123 8.28 6.69 -2.35
N TYR A 124 9.25 6.51 -3.26
CA TYR A 124 10.34 7.46 -3.46
C TYR A 124 9.82 8.83 -3.93
N ALA A 125 8.88 8.85 -4.89
CA ALA A 125 8.28 10.09 -5.38
C ALA A 125 7.58 10.88 -4.25
N CYS A 126 6.84 10.20 -3.38
CA CYS A 126 6.18 10.84 -2.23
C CYS A 126 7.17 11.38 -1.19
N VAL A 127 8.29 10.68 -0.94
CA VAL A 127 9.35 11.19 -0.06
C VAL A 127 10.04 12.43 -0.67
N LEU A 128 10.27 12.43 -1.98
CA LEU A 128 10.90 13.55 -2.69
C LEU A 128 10.02 14.80 -2.73
N SER A 129 8.68 14.66 -2.81
CA SER A 129 7.77 15.80 -2.79
C SER A 129 7.72 16.50 -1.43
N ARG A 130 7.97 15.77 -0.33
CA ARG A 130 7.97 16.25 1.07
C ARG A 130 6.62 16.83 1.54
N GLU A 131 5.56 16.64 0.78
CA GLU A 131 4.25 17.21 1.09
C GLU A 131 3.46 16.38 2.09
N LYS A 132 3.75 15.08 2.15
CA LYS A 132 2.93 14.09 2.84
C LYS A 132 3.80 13.07 3.58
N ASN A 133 3.23 12.52 4.64
CA ASN A 133 3.70 11.27 5.21
C ASN A 133 3.22 10.10 4.35
N ILE A 134 3.91 8.97 4.42
CA ILE A 134 3.51 7.77 3.68
C ILE A 134 3.24 6.62 4.64
N LEU A 135 2.20 5.84 4.35
CA LEU A 135 1.94 4.55 4.95
C LEU A 135 1.99 3.49 3.85
N VAL A 136 2.90 2.52 4.00
CA VAL A 136 3.01 1.39 3.08
C VAL A 136 2.34 0.18 3.72
N ILE A 137 1.33 -0.38 3.06
CA ILE A 137 0.69 -1.65 3.44
C ILE A 137 1.18 -2.70 2.46
N THR A 138 1.86 -3.74 2.97
CA THR A 138 2.37 -4.83 2.13
C THR A 138 2.68 -6.07 2.99
N GLY A 139 2.66 -7.24 2.35
CA GLY A 139 3.17 -8.50 2.90
C GLY A 139 4.55 -8.90 2.36
N ASP A 140 5.06 -8.17 1.37
CA ASP A 140 6.20 -8.57 0.55
C ASP A 140 7.54 -8.06 1.13
N GLN A 141 8.52 -8.95 1.23
CA GLN A 141 9.86 -8.63 1.74
C GLN A 141 10.68 -7.78 0.79
N ASP A 142 10.34 -7.70 -0.49
CA ASP A 142 11.07 -6.89 -1.47
C ASP A 142 10.98 -5.40 -1.14
N PHE A 143 9.96 -4.99 -0.39
CA PHE A 143 9.83 -3.64 0.15
C PHE A 143 10.79 -3.33 1.31
N LEU A 144 11.46 -4.33 1.88
CA LEU A 144 12.35 -4.12 3.03
C LEU A 144 13.49 -3.16 2.70
N ALA A 145 14.23 -3.42 1.62
CA ALA A 145 15.36 -2.59 1.20
C ALA A 145 14.97 -1.13 0.95
N PRO A 146 13.92 -0.80 0.16
CA PRO A 146 13.50 0.58 -0.05
C PRO A 146 12.96 1.24 1.22
N ILE A 147 12.19 0.54 2.06
CA ILE A 147 11.73 1.09 3.36
C ILE A 147 12.94 1.44 4.24
N VAL A 148 13.92 0.55 4.36
CA VAL A 148 15.14 0.78 5.14
C VAL A 148 15.92 1.97 4.58
N ALA A 149 16.05 2.09 3.27
CA ALA A 149 16.72 3.23 2.65
C ALA A 149 16.02 4.55 3.01
N LEU A 150 14.69 4.61 2.91
CA LEU A 150 13.91 5.82 3.16
C LEU A 150 13.78 6.20 4.64
N THR A 151 13.99 5.25 5.55
CA THR A 151 13.90 5.46 7.00
C THR A 151 15.23 5.78 7.66
N ARG A 152 16.36 5.27 7.12
CA ARG A 152 17.71 5.50 7.65
C ARG A 152 18.21 6.92 7.43
N PHE A 153 17.80 7.58 6.37
CA PHE A 153 18.17 8.98 6.11
C PHE A 153 17.13 9.93 6.70
N PRO A 154 17.55 11.09 7.25
CA PRO A 154 16.62 12.08 7.76
C PRO A 154 15.79 12.68 6.62
N THR A 155 14.62 12.10 6.41
CA THR A 155 13.59 12.58 5.49
C THR A 155 12.56 13.42 6.26
N HIS A 156 12.02 14.46 5.60
CA HIS A 156 10.91 15.27 6.14
C HIS A 156 9.59 14.48 6.14
N THR A 157 9.51 13.43 5.34
CA THR A 157 8.39 12.49 5.24
C THR A 157 8.53 11.39 6.29
N ASN A 158 7.48 11.17 7.08
CA ASN A 158 7.41 9.99 7.94
C ASN A 158 7.04 8.76 7.09
N VAL A 159 7.94 7.78 7.01
CA VAL A 159 7.72 6.50 6.32
C VAL A 159 7.21 5.49 7.34
N MET A 160 5.92 5.20 7.28
CA MET A 160 5.21 4.27 8.15
C MET A 160 4.88 2.97 7.41
N VAL A 161 4.71 1.88 8.15
CA VAL A 161 4.44 0.56 7.60
C VAL A 161 3.26 -0.09 8.31
N ALA A 162 2.38 -0.74 7.58
CA ALA A 162 1.41 -1.68 8.11
C ALA A 162 1.66 -3.03 7.42
N ARG A 163 2.39 -3.90 8.10
CA ARG A 163 2.75 -5.21 7.54
C ARG A 163 1.55 -6.15 7.67
N SER A 164 1.17 -6.81 6.58
CA SER A 164 0.18 -7.88 6.68
C SER A 164 0.74 -9.04 7.49
N GLY A 165 -0.09 -9.69 8.31
CA GLY A 165 0.29 -10.86 9.11
C GLY A 165 0.71 -12.09 8.29
N ALA A 166 0.55 -12.07 6.97
CA ALA A 166 1.05 -13.10 6.07
C ALA A 166 2.60 -13.06 5.98
N THR A 167 3.26 -14.21 6.18
CA THR A 167 4.69 -14.42 5.89
C THR A 167 4.99 -14.12 4.42
N PRO A 168 6.11 -13.45 4.06
CA PRO A 168 7.33 -13.23 4.86
C PRO A 168 7.49 -11.84 5.55
N SER A 169 6.45 -11.04 5.71
CA SER A 169 6.47 -9.60 6.10
C SER A 169 7.11 -9.18 7.45
N ARG A 170 7.54 -10.09 8.34
CA ARG A 170 7.92 -9.79 9.74
C ARG A 170 9.10 -8.83 9.91
N ARG A 171 9.92 -8.62 8.87
CA ARG A 171 11.07 -7.71 8.90
C ARG A 171 10.72 -6.29 8.46
N LEU A 172 9.53 -6.08 7.90
CA LEU A 172 9.10 -4.78 7.43
C LEU A 172 8.82 -3.87 8.63
N CYS A 173 9.66 -2.85 8.78
CA CYS A 173 9.58 -1.87 9.85
C CYS A 173 9.81 -0.46 9.27
N GLY A 174 8.81 0.41 9.45
CA GLY A 174 8.94 1.84 9.22
C GLY A 174 9.33 2.58 10.49
N LYS A 175 9.35 3.92 10.44
CA LYS A 175 9.44 4.77 11.65
C LYS A 175 8.28 4.54 12.62
N THR A 176 7.13 4.11 12.09
CA THR A 176 5.99 3.64 12.88
C THR A 176 5.40 2.43 12.16
N THR A 177 5.13 1.36 12.90
CA THR A 177 4.76 0.06 12.30
C THR A 177 3.51 -0.52 12.96
N TRP A 178 2.58 -1.04 12.15
CA TRP A 178 1.39 -1.77 12.59
C TRP A 178 1.37 -3.19 12.03
N ILE A 179 0.61 -4.08 12.68
CA ILE A 179 0.04 -5.26 12.02
C ILE A 179 -1.21 -4.79 11.29
N PHE A 180 -1.28 -4.98 9.97
CA PHE A 180 -2.32 -4.40 9.12
C PHE A 180 -3.72 -4.85 9.53
N GLU A 181 -3.89 -6.14 9.83
CA GLU A 181 -5.17 -6.74 10.24
C GLU A 181 -5.69 -6.10 11.53
N HIS A 182 -4.78 -5.73 12.44
CA HIS A 182 -5.16 -5.01 13.66
C HIS A 182 -5.48 -3.54 13.37
N MET A 183 -4.72 -2.92 12.47
CA MET A 183 -4.89 -1.52 12.08
C MET A 183 -6.28 -1.25 11.52
N ILE A 184 -6.87 -2.23 10.83
CA ILE A 184 -8.17 -2.09 10.18
C ILE A 184 -9.36 -2.53 11.05
N MET A 185 -9.13 -2.92 12.31
CA MET A 185 -10.20 -3.26 13.23
C MET A 185 -11.06 -2.03 13.58
N PRO A 186 -12.33 -2.22 13.98
CA PRO A 186 -13.14 -1.14 14.52
C PRO A 186 -12.45 -0.41 15.68
N GLY A 187 -12.41 0.93 15.60
CA GLY A 187 -11.71 1.78 16.58
C GLY A 187 -10.21 1.95 16.33
N GLY A 188 -9.62 1.17 15.42
CA GLY A 188 -8.19 1.18 15.14
C GLY A 188 -7.33 0.57 16.25
N CYS A 189 -6.02 0.62 16.09
CA CYS A 189 -5.06 0.17 17.10
C CYS A 189 -3.80 1.03 17.14
N LEU A 190 -3.11 1.00 18.29
CA LEU A 190 -1.80 1.61 18.45
C LEU A 190 -0.73 0.82 17.66
N PRO A 191 0.34 1.50 17.20
CA PRO A 191 1.44 0.83 16.53
C PRO A 191 2.18 -0.12 17.48
N LEU A 192 2.94 -1.04 16.89
CA LEU A 192 3.84 -1.92 17.61
C LEU A 192 4.84 -1.10 18.42
N GLN A 193 4.98 -1.42 19.70
CA GLN A 193 5.98 -0.80 20.57
C GLN A 193 7.33 -1.50 20.38
N GLY A 194 8.37 -0.71 20.07
CA GLY A 194 9.77 -1.13 20.22
C GLY A 194 10.23 -2.35 19.42
N GLN A 195 10.38 -2.18 18.10
CA GLN A 195 11.28 -3.02 17.29
C GLN A 195 11.98 -2.13 16.26
N ASN A 196 12.92 -1.30 16.75
CA ASN A 196 14.00 -0.76 15.93
C ASN A 196 15.17 -1.73 15.96
#